data_AF-A0A520Q875-F1
#
_entry.id   AF-A0A520Q875-F1
#
_cell.length_a   1.000
_cell.length_b   1.000
_cell.length_c   1.000
_cell.angle_alpha   90.00
_cell.angle_beta   90.00
_cell.angle_gamma   90.00
#
_symmetry.space_group_name_H-M   'P 1'
#
loop_
_entity.id
_entity.type
_entity.pdbx_description
1 polymer ?
#
loop_
_entity_poly.entity_id
_entity_poly.type
_entity_poly.pdbx_seq_one_letter_code
_entity_poly.pdbx_strand_id
1 'polypeptide(L)'
;MKVRDRILVITDLFLGALWADEEFTEDEQRAVRKLLADLMLCTPDDLPTNVEDRIAGFDPLTFDLEGATKDFEADPPMAKRRLLELVGKMVDADGVMDMKEDEYLRRLAKCLDMDYDEYSDLVLDYEIEELRESFEALRTPPPPMVASDGRSSRPPPPPIVDEIAAPNVGVGALPPPPPLVDRDDE
;
A
#
# COMPACT_ATOMS: atom_id res chain seq x y z
N MET A 1 27.67 -1.58 0.07
CA MET A 1 27.44 -0.32 -0.67
C MET A 1 27.26 0.80 0.34
N LYS A 2 27.76 2.03 0.10
CA LYS A 2 27.70 3.08 1.12
C LYS A 2 26.38 3.84 0.98
N VAL A 3 25.79 4.25 2.11
CA VAL A 3 24.53 5.00 2.17
C VAL A 3 24.51 6.24 1.26
N ARG A 4 25.65 6.93 1.15
CA ARG A 4 25.82 8.11 0.27
C ARG A 4 25.57 7.82 -1.20
N ASP A 5 25.81 6.58 -1.65
CA ASP A 5 25.63 6.20 -3.06
C ASP A 5 24.14 6.07 -3.42
N ARG A 6 23.26 5.91 -2.42
CA ARG A 6 21.79 5.75 -2.56
C ARG A 6 21.01 6.89 -1.92
N ILE A 7 21.66 8.02 -1.61
CA ILE A 7 21.02 9.11 -0.85
C ILE A 7 19.75 9.61 -1.52
N LEU A 8 19.72 9.70 -2.86
CA LEU A 8 18.54 10.17 -3.60
C LEU A 8 17.35 9.21 -3.44
N VAL A 9 17.59 7.91 -3.52
CA VAL A 9 16.54 6.90 -3.33
C VAL A 9 16.04 6.91 -1.89
N ILE A 10 16.94 7.09 -0.91
CA ILE A 10 16.57 7.24 0.50
C ILE A 10 15.75 8.52 0.70
N THR A 11 16.11 9.62 0.05
CA THR A 11 15.31 10.86 0.03
C THR A 11 13.91 10.58 -0.50
N ASP A 12 13.78 9.83 -1.61
CA ASP A 12 12.46 9.49 -2.17
C ASP A 12 11.62 8.63 -1.22
N LEU A 13 12.24 7.70 -0.51
CA LEU A 13 11.56 6.88 0.49
C LEU A 13 11.07 7.71 1.68
N PHE A 14 11.85 8.70 2.13
CA PHE A 14 11.40 9.63 3.17
C PHE A 14 10.24 10.49 2.69
N LEU A 15 10.35 11.07 1.51
CA LEU A 15 9.30 11.93 0.96
C LEU A 15 8.04 11.14 0.67
N GLY A 16 8.15 9.90 0.19
CA GLY A 16 6.99 9.01 0.02
C GLY A 16 6.29 8.68 1.33
N ALA A 17 7.04 8.54 2.43
CA ALA A 17 6.47 8.31 3.76
C ALA A 17 5.77 9.57 4.30
N LEU A 18 6.44 10.73 4.22
CA LEU A 18 5.90 12.01 4.71
C LEU A 18 4.70 12.49 3.89
N TRP A 19 4.62 12.15 2.60
CA TRP A 19 3.45 12.46 1.77
C TRP A 19 2.34 11.40 1.84
N ALA A 20 2.47 10.37 2.68
CA ALA A 20 1.50 9.27 2.71
C ALA A 20 0.08 9.76 3.03
N ASP A 21 -0.04 10.84 3.79
CA ASP A 21 -1.31 11.44 4.18
C ASP A 21 -1.86 12.51 3.22
N GLU A 22 -1.10 12.85 2.17
CA GLU A 22 -1.33 13.94 1.21
C GLU A 22 -1.04 15.35 1.75
N GLU A 23 -0.43 15.46 2.93
CA GLU A 23 0.07 16.70 3.51
C GLU A 23 1.61 16.68 3.55
N PHE A 24 2.24 17.86 3.55
CA PHE A 24 3.68 17.97 3.75
C PHE A 24 4.02 19.33 4.35
N THR A 25 4.17 19.33 5.66
CA THR A 25 4.30 20.52 6.50
C THR A 25 5.72 21.09 6.50
N GLU A 26 5.86 22.33 6.99
CA GLU A 26 7.18 22.95 7.17
C GLU A 26 8.05 22.22 8.21
N ASP A 27 7.44 21.60 9.22
CA ASP A 27 8.16 20.88 10.26
C ASP A 27 8.71 19.55 9.74
N GLU A 28 7.93 18.82 8.93
CA GLU A 28 8.40 17.62 8.22
C GLU A 28 9.51 17.97 7.20
N GLN A 29 9.37 19.07 6.48
CA GLN A 29 10.42 19.59 5.61
C GLN A 29 11.71 19.90 6.35
N ARG A 30 11.62 20.44 7.58
CA ARG A 30 12.80 20.70 8.41
C ARG A 30 13.39 19.39 8.94
N ALA A 31 12.52 18.45 9.33
CA ALA A 31 12.92 17.17 9.89
C ALA A 31 13.63 16.29 8.84
N VAL A 32 13.13 16.22 7.60
CA VAL A 32 13.77 15.48 6.50
C VAL A 32 15.13 16.07 6.15
N ARG A 33 15.24 17.40 6.08
CA ARG A 33 16.52 18.08 5.83
C ARG A 33 17.54 17.79 6.92
N LYS A 34 17.11 17.83 8.18
CA LYS A 34 17.96 17.51 9.32
C LYS A 34 18.46 16.07 9.28
N LEU A 35 17.57 15.10 9.03
CA LEU A 35 17.92 13.69 8.97
C LEU A 35 18.89 13.39 7.81
N LEU A 36 18.62 13.96 6.63
CA LEU A 36 19.51 13.84 5.47
C LEU A 36 20.88 14.46 5.74
N ALA A 37 20.93 15.61 6.38
CA ALA A 37 22.18 16.27 6.76
C ALA A 37 23.01 15.42 7.74
N ASP A 38 22.36 14.87 8.77
CA ASP A 38 22.99 13.96 9.73
C ASP A 38 23.55 12.71 9.02
N LEU A 39 22.80 12.14 8.07
CA LEU A 39 23.21 10.97 7.29
C LEU A 39 24.41 11.26 6.37
N MET A 40 24.47 12.47 5.81
CA MET A 40 25.55 12.92 4.93
C MET A 40 26.76 13.47 5.70
N LEU A 41 26.61 13.73 7.00
CA LEU A 41 27.57 14.42 7.86
C LEU A 41 27.82 15.87 7.40
N CYS A 42 26.75 16.60 7.08
CA CYS A 42 26.75 18.02 6.74
C CYS A 42 25.73 18.79 7.60
N THR A 43 25.58 20.10 7.36
CA THR A 43 24.52 20.89 8.00
C THR A 43 23.24 20.85 7.15
N PRO A 44 22.05 21.09 7.73
CA PRO A 44 20.79 21.16 6.97
C PRO A 44 20.78 22.24 5.88
N ASP A 45 21.55 23.32 6.05
CA ASP A 45 21.67 24.42 5.08
C ASP A 45 22.71 24.14 3.98
N ASP A 46 23.52 23.09 4.14
CA ASP A 46 24.59 22.68 3.20
C ASP A 46 24.24 21.37 2.47
N LEU A 47 22.96 21.04 2.32
CA LEU A 47 22.56 19.88 1.55
C LEU A 47 22.99 20.02 0.07
N PRO A 48 23.50 18.94 -0.55
CA PRO A 48 23.86 18.99 -1.96
C PRO A 48 22.68 19.37 -2.86
N THR A 49 22.96 20.14 -3.91
CA THR A 49 21.93 20.68 -4.82
C THR A 49 21.01 19.59 -5.39
N ASN A 50 21.56 18.42 -5.73
CA ASN A 50 20.75 17.30 -6.24
C ASN A 50 19.75 16.75 -5.21
N VAL A 51 20.04 16.86 -3.91
CA VAL A 51 19.12 16.47 -2.84
C VAL A 51 18.05 17.53 -2.64
N GLU A 52 18.43 18.82 -2.64
CA GLU A 52 17.46 19.93 -2.57
C GLU A 52 16.50 19.93 -3.77
N ASP A 53 17.03 19.74 -4.99
CA ASP A 53 16.23 19.61 -6.20
C ASP A 53 15.27 18.42 -6.10
N ARG A 54 15.70 17.32 -5.45
CA ARG A 54 14.86 16.14 -5.24
C ARG A 54 13.73 16.43 -4.24
N ILE A 55 14.02 17.11 -3.14
CA ILE A 55 13.01 17.52 -2.13
C ILE A 55 11.98 18.47 -2.76
N ALA A 56 12.43 19.46 -3.52
CA ALA A 56 11.56 20.45 -4.13
C ALA A 56 10.73 19.91 -5.30
N GLY A 57 11.25 18.91 -6.02
CA GLY A 57 10.64 18.34 -7.23
C GLY A 57 9.97 16.98 -7.03
N PHE A 58 9.86 16.49 -5.79
CA PHE A 58 9.21 15.21 -5.52
C PHE A 58 7.71 15.29 -5.81
N ASP A 59 7.20 14.25 -6.47
CA ASP A 59 5.78 14.10 -6.79
C ASP A 59 5.27 12.78 -6.21
N PRO A 60 4.43 12.82 -5.17
CA PRO A 60 3.91 11.62 -4.52
C PRO A 60 3.01 10.80 -5.44
N LEU A 61 2.38 11.41 -6.44
CA LEU A 61 1.45 10.70 -7.34
C LEU A 61 2.16 9.80 -8.35
N THR A 62 3.41 10.13 -8.68
CA THR A 62 4.22 9.38 -9.65
C THR A 62 5.30 8.53 -8.98
N PHE A 63 5.43 8.60 -7.66
CA PHE A 63 6.43 7.85 -6.92
C PHE A 63 6.15 6.33 -6.92
N ASP A 64 7.14 5.56 -7.39
CA ASP A 64 7.10 4.09 -7.42
C ASP A 64 7.95 3.50 -6.30
N LEU A 65 7.29 3.13 -5.19
CA LEU A 65 7.91 2.50 -4.03
C LEU A 65 8.55 1.13 -4.36
N GLU A 66 7.89 0.34 -5.20
CA GLU A 66 8.41 -0.99 -5.60
C GLU A 66 9.65 -0.84 -6.49
N GLY A 67 9.65 0.16 -7.37
CA GLY A 67 10.81 0.52 -8.17
C GLY A 67 11.99 1.00 -7.31
N ALA A 68 11.74 1.89 -6.35
CA ALA A 68 12.77 2.46 -5.47
C ALA A 68 13.43 1.40 -4.57
N THR A 69 12.68 0.38 -4.16
CA THR A 69 13.19 -0.67 -3.26
C THR A 69 14.07 -1.72 -3.95
N LYS A 70 14.05 -1.82 -5.28
CA LYS A 70 14.92 -2.73 -6.07
C LYS A 70 16.41 -2.49 -5.80
N ASP A 71 16.79 -1.24 -5.55
CA ASP A 71 18.17 -0.88 -5.22
C ASP A 71 18.66 -1.49 -3.90
N PHE A 72 17.75 -2.04 -3.09
CA PHE A 72 18.02 -2.68 -1.81
C PHE A 72 17.74 -4.19 -1.82
N GLU A 73 17.33 -4.77 -2.95
CA GLU A 73 16.94 -6.19 -3.02
C GLU A 73 18.07 -7.12 -2.56
N ALA A 74 19.30 -6.82 -2.98
CA ALA A 74 20.51 -7.59 -2.66
C ALA A 74 21.13 -7.24 -1.28
N ASP A 75 20.55 -6.30 -0.54
CA ASP A 75 21.05 -5.94 0.79
C ASP A 75 20.76 -7.05 1.82
N PRO A 76 21.64 -7.26 2.81
CA PRO A 76 21.38 -8.23 3.87
C PRO A 76 20.16 -7.81 4.72
N PRO A 77 19.44 -8.76 5.37
CA PRO A 77 18.23 -8.46 6.15
C PRO A 77 18.40 -7.32 7.15
N MET A 78 19.53 -7.30 7.88
CA MET A 78 19.83 -6.24 8.86
C MET A 78 19.96 -4.84 8.22
N ALA A 79 20.38 -4.73 6.96
CA ALA A 79 20.46 -3.44 6.27
C ALA A 79 19.07 -2.97 5.81
N LYS A 80 18.23 -3.89 5.32
CA LYS A 80 16.82 -3.61 4.98
C LYS A 80 16.02 -3.16 6.20
N ARG A 81 16.20 -3.86 7.33
CA ARG A 81 15.67 -3.49 8.64
C ARG A 81 16.08 -2.08 9.05
N ARG A 82 17.36 -1.73 8.95
CA ARG A 82 17.85 -0.37 9.29
C ARG A 82 17.30 0.72 8.38
N LEU A 83 17.06 0.42 7.10
CA LEU A 83 16.39 1.35 6.20
C LEU A 83 14.96 1.61 6.68
N LEU A 84 14.22 0.55 7.03
CA LEU A 84 12.87 0.68 7.55
C LEU A 84 12.84 1.45 8.88
N GLU A 85 13.76 1.18 9.81
CA GLU A 85 13.91 1.94 11.06
C GLU A 85 14.19 3.43 10.81
N LEU A 86 14.97 3.73 9.78
CA LEU A 86 15.31 5.10 9.42
C LEU A 86 14.09 5.84 8.85
N VAL A 87 13.29 5.19 8.01
CA VAL A 87 12.01 5.74 7.52
C VAL A 87 11.01 5.86 8.67
N GLY A 88 10.89 4.85 9.54
CA GLY A 88 10.00 4.88 10.70
C GLY A 88 10.28 6.04 11.65
N LYS A 89 11.56 6.34 11.92
CA LYS A 89 11.96 7.53 12.69
C LYS A 89 11.63 8.84 12.01
N MET A 90 11.48 8.84 10.69
CA MET A 90 11.17 10.04 9.93
C MET A 90 9.69 10.40 10.08
N VAL A 91 8.80 9.42 9.93
CA VAL A 91 7.36 9.61 10.14
C VAL A 91 7.03 9.84 11.62
N ASP A 92 7.69 9.15 12.56
CA ASP A 92 7.54 9.40 14.01
C ASP A 92 8.29 10.67 14.52
N ALA A 93 8.73 11.57 13.63
CA ALA A 93 9.54 12.72 14.03
C ALA A 93 8.78 13.74 14.89
N ASP A 94 7.46 13.81 14.74
CA ASP A 94 6.57 14.63 15.57
C ASP A 94 6.00 13.87 16.78
N GLY A 95 6.27 12.56 16.87
CA GLY A 95 5.83 11.65 17.93
C GLY A 95 4.42 11.08 17.75
N VAL A 96 3.81 11.21 16.57
CA VAL A 96 2.48 10.68 16.26
C VAL A 96 2.51 9.95 14.92
N MET A 97 2.46 8.62 14.97
CA MET A 97 2.26 7.81 13.76
C MET A 97 0.77 7.68 13.44
N ASP A 98 0.41 8.06 12.22
CA ASP A 98 -0.94 7.88 11.69
C ASP A 98 -1.11 6.52 10.96
N MET A 99 -2.35 6.23 10.53
CA MET A 99 -2.67 4.96 9.86
C MET A 99 -2.09 4.86 8.44
N LYS A 100 -1.94 5.98 7.73
CA LYS A 100 -1.42 6.01 6.36
C LYS A 100 0.11 5.86 6.35
N GLU A 101 0.79 6.46 7.31
CA GLU A 101 2.21 6.29 7.56
C GLU A 101 2.55 4.85 7.99
N ASP A 102 1.73 4.26 8.87
CA ASP A 102 1.82 2.85 9.24
C ASP A 102 1.65 1.94 8.00
N GLU A 103 0.63 2.21 7.18
CA GLU A 103 0.41 1.48 5.93
C GLU A 103 1.61 1.62 4.98
N TYR A 104 2.22 2.81 4.88
CA TYR A 104 3.41 3.03 4.10
C TYR A 104 4.59 2.17 4.60
N LEU A 105 4.86 2.15 5.91
CA LEU A 105 5.93 1.33 6.49
C LEU A 105 5.72 -0.16 6.23
N ARG A 106 4.49 -0.66 6.38
CA ARG A 106 4.16 -2.06 6.05
C ARG A 106 4.39 -2.36 4.58
N ARG A 107 4.00 -1.44 3.70
CA ARG A 107 4.21 -1.61 2.25
C ARG A 107 5.70 -1.61 1.91
N LEU A 108 6.48 -0.71 2.50
CA LEU A 108 7.93 -0.67 2.35
C LEU A 108 8.57 -1.97 2.83
N ALA A 109 8.21 -2.47 4.02
CA ALA A 109 8.70 -3.74 4.54
C ALA A 109 8.41 -4.92 3.60
N LYS A 110 7.19 -4.97 3.06
CA LYS A 110 6.81 -5.98 2.05
C LYS A 110 7.64 -5.87 0.78
N CYS A 111 7.92 -4.66 0.29
CA CYS A 111 8.75 -4.45 -0.90
C CYS A 111 10.22 -4.84 -0.66
N LEU A 112 10.67 -4.77 0.59
CA LEU A 112 12.00 -5.22 1.00
C LEU A 112 12.08 -6.74 1.23
N ASP A 113 10.97 -7.47 1.09
CA ASP A 113 10.88 -8.91 1.37
C ASP A 113 11.24 -9.24 2.83
N MET A 114 10.68 -8.47 3.77
CA MET A 114 10.85 -8.66 5.21
C MET A 114 9.66 -9.45 5.79
N ASP A 115 9.95 -10.34 6.74
CA ASP A 115 8.93 -11.05 7.51
C ASP A 115 8.33 -10.13 8.61
N TYR A 116 7.07 -10.35 8.98
CA TYR A 116 6.37 -9.50 9.96
C TYR A 116 7.10 -9.39 11.30
N ASP A 117 7.65 -10.49 11.82
CA ASP A 117 8.40 -10.51 13.07
C ASP A 117 9.67 -9.64 13.03
N GLU A 118 10.17 -9.33 11.82
CA GLU A 118 11.32 -8.44 11.65
C GLU A 118 10.94 -6.96 11.72
N TYR A 119 9.66 -6.60 11.63
CA TYR A 119 9.22 -5.20 11.64
C TYR A 119 7.98 -4.86 12.45
N SER A 120 7.39 -5.83 13.14
CA SER A 120 6.20 -5.65 13.96
C SER A 120 6.36 -4.57 15.05
N ASP A 121 7.59 -4.32 15.50
CA ASP A 121 7.92 -3.32 16.52
C ASP A 121 7.97 -1.87 16.00
N LEU A 122 7.96 -1.66 14.68
CA LEU A 122 7.98 -0.34 14.03
C LEU A 122 6.62 0.10 13.51
N VAL A 123 5.63 -0.78 13.56
CA VAL A 123 4.29 -0.56 13.04
C VAL A 123 3.29 -0.61 14.19
N LEU A 124 2.15 0.02 14.00
CA LEU A 124 1.07 0.00 14.98
C LEU A 124 0.62 -1.44 15.22
N ASP A 125 0.56 -1.87 16.48
CA ASP A 125 -0.01 -3.17 16.80
C ASP A 125 -1.53 -3.09 16.59
N TYR A 126 -2.04 -3.93 15.70
CA TYR A 126 -3.46 -4.17 15.60
C TYR A 126 -3.70 -5.47 16.34
N GLU A 127 -4.46 -5.43 17.43
CA GLU A 127 -4.97 -6.63 18.11
C GLU A 127 -5.99 -7.35 17.18
N ILE A 128 -5.53 -7.86 16.04
CA ILE A 128 -6.32 -8.55 15.02
C ILE A 128 -6.81 -9.88 15.58
N GLU A 129 -6.02 -10.54 16.42
CA GLU A 129 -6.43 -11.74 17.17
C GLU A 129 -7.67 -11.47 18.03
N GLU A 130 -7.68 -10.40 18.82
CA GLU A 130 -8.85 -10.05 19.66
C GLU A 130 -10.07 -9.66 18.81
N LEU A 131 -9.84 -8.95 17.69
CA LEU A 131 -10.90 -8.63 16.75
C LEU A 131 -11.46 -9.90 16.08
N ARG A 132 -10.63 -10.86 15.69
CA ARG A 132 -11.04 -12.16 15.12
C ARG A 132 -11.86 -12.96 16.10
N GLU A 133 -11.43 -13.06 17.36
CA GLU A 133 -12.21 -13.71 18.42
C GLU A 133 -13.55 -13.01 18.64
N SER A 134 -13.57 -11.68 18.61
CA SER A 134 -14.80 -10.87 18.70
C SER A 134 -15.74 -11.11 17.50
N PHE A 135 -15.21 -11.19 16.28
CA PHE A 135 -15.97 -11.49 15.07
C PHE A 135 -16.47 -12.94 15.03
N GLU A 136 -15.69 -13.90 15.55
CA GLU A 136 -16.11 -15.30 15.71
C GLU A 136 -17.20 -15.45 16.77
N ALA A 137 -17.12 -14.69 17.87
CA ALA A 137 -18.18 -14.62 18.88
C ALA A 137 -19.49 -14.08 18.29
N LEU A 138 -19.41 -13.06 17.42
CA LEU A 138 -20.57 -12.52 16.68
C LEU A 138 -21.11 -13.47 15.59
N ARG A 139 -20.31 -14.43 15.13
CA ARG A 139 -20.71 -15.49 14.18
C ARG A 139 -21.53 -16.61 14.84
N THR A 140 -22.02 -16.41 16.07
CA THR A 140 -22.87 -17.40 16.73
C THR A 140 -23.98 -17.83 15.77
N PRO A 141 -24.06 -19.12 15.37
CA PRO A 141 -25.19 -19.57 14.58
C PRO A 141 -26.47 -19.30 15.38
N PRO A 142 -27.60 -18.96 14.73
CA PRO A 142 -28.87 -18.83 15.42
C PRO A 142 -29.10 -20.09 16.27
N PRO A 143 -29.61 -19.96 17.51
CA PRO A 143 -29.74 -21.10 18.40
C PRO A 143 -30.46 -22.23 17.66
N PRO A 144 -30.03 -23.50 17.84
CA PRO A 144 -30.73 -24.61 17.21
C PRO A 144 -32.20 -24.51 17.64
N MET A 145 -33.09 -24.39 16.66
CA MET A 145 -34.52 -24.44 16.92
C MET A 145 -34.79 -25.79 17.59
N VAL A 146 -34.89 -25.79 18.92
CA VAL A 146 -35.35 -26.93 19.68
C VAL A 146 -36.81 -27.14 19.30
N ALA A 147 -37.04 -28.03 18.34
CA ALA A 147 -38.36 -28.57 18.10
C ALA A 147 -38.73 -29.43 19.31
N SER A 148 -39.38 -28.81 20.31
CA SER A 148 -40.22 -29.55 21.25
C SER A 148 -41.44 -30.02 20.45
N ASP A 149 -41.27 -31.17 19.81
CA ASP A 149 -42.27 -32.14 19.35
C ASP A 149 -41.76 -32.76 18.06
N GLY A 150 -41.41 -34.05 18.13
CA GLY A 150 -40.74 -34.83 17.10
C GLY A 150 -41.49 -34.97 15.77
N ARG A 151 -41.62 -33.89 15.02
CA ARG A 151 -41.96 -33.88 13.59
C ARG A 151 -41.10 -32.85 12.87
N SER A 152 -40.17 -33.36 12.07
CA SER A 152 -39.41 -32.56 11.11
C SER A 152 -40.36 -32.03 10.05
N SER A 153 -40.70 -30.74 10.14
CA SER A 153 -41.36 -30.01 9.07
C SER A 153 -40.33 -29.12 8.39
N ARG A 154 -39.43 -29.73 7.61
CA ARG A 154 -38.71 -28.96 6.60
C ARG A 154 -39.75 -28.60 5.53
N PRO A 155 -40.02 -27.31 5.24
CA PRO A 155 -40.80 -26.99 4.05
C PRO A 155 -40.07 -27.61 2.85
N PRO A 156 -40.79 -28.26 1.91
CA PRO A 156 -40.16 -28.85 0.76
C PRO A 156 -39.38 -27.77 0.00
N PRO A 157 -38.19 -28.09 -0.55
CA PRO A 157 -37.50 -27.16 -1.44
C PRO A 157 -38.43 -26.78 -2.60
N PRO A 158 -38.38 -25.54 -3.10
CA PRO A 158 -39.11 -25.17 -4.30
C PRO A 158 -38.70 -26.10 -5.46
N PRO A 159 -39.63 -26.43 -6.38
CA PRO A 159 -39.29 -27.27 -7.52
C PRO A 159 -38.19 -26.61 -8.35
N ILE A 160 -37.17 -27.38 -8.70
CA ILE A 160 -36.15 -26.97 -9.67
C ILE A 160 -36.87 -26.84 -11.01
N VAL A 161 -37.06 -25.61 -11.48
CA VAL A 161 -37.51 -25.32 -12.82
C VAL A 161 -36.32 -25.43 -13.77
N ASP A 162 -36.18 -26.57 -14.45
CA ASP A 162 -35.34 -26.67 -15.63
C ASP A 162 -36.04 -25.97 -16.79
N GLU A 163 -35.77 -24.68 -17.01
CA GLU A 163 -35.99 -24.06 -18.32
C GLU A 163 -34.97 -22.94 -18.57
N ILE A 164 -33.86 -23.32 -19.18
CA ILE A 164 -32.95 -22.39 -19.85
C ILE A 164 -33.61 -22.03 -21.18
N ALA A 165 -34.43 -20.98 -21.20
CA ALA A 165 -34.80 -20.32 -22.43
C ALA A 165 -33.70 -19.31 -22.79
N ALA A 166 -32.93 -19.64 -23.82
CA ALA A 166 -31.93 -18.75 -24.41
C ALA A 166 -32.53 -17.37 -24.76
N PRO A 167 -31.80 -16.26 -24.59
CA PRO A 167 -32.25 -14.98 -25.10
C PRO A 167 -32.27 -15.03 -26.63
N ASN A 168 -33.47 -14.83 -27.19
CA ASN A 168 -33.67 -14.74 -28.62
C ASN A 168 -32.92 -13.50 -29.15
N VAL A 169 -31.87 -13.73 -29.92
CA VAL A 169 -31.08 -12.72 -30.62
C VAL A 169 -31.98 -12.06 -31.66
N GLY A 170 -32.44 -10.85 -31.36
CA GLY A 170 -33.04 -9.97 -32.35
C GLY A 170 -31.98 -9.59 -33.39
N VAL A 171 -32.18 -10.03 -34.63
CA VAL A 171 -31.39 -9.61 -35.79
C VAL A 171 -31.73 -8.15 -36.09
N GLY A 172 -31.02 -7.22 -35.43
CA GLY A 172 -30.95 -5.82 -35.82
C GLY A 172 -29.94 -5.67 -36.95
N ALA A 173 -30.37 -5.10 -38.07
CA ALA A 173 -29.56 -4.86 -39.25
C ALA A 173 -28.24 -4.12 -38.90
N LEU A 174 -27.12 -4.63 -39.40
CA LEU A 174 -25.85 -3.91 -39.37
C LEU A 174 -26.01 -2.57 -40.15
N PRO A 175 -25.55 -1.44 -39.62
CA PRO A 175 -25.33 -0.26 -40.45
C PRO A 175 -24.21 -0.54 -41.47
N PRO A 176 -24.27 0.05 -42.68
CA PRO A 176 -23.27 -0.17 -43.71
C PRO A 176 -21.88 0.36 -43.26
N PRO A 177 -20.79 -0.28 -43.71
CA PRO A 177 -19.44 0.14 -43.36
C PRO A 177 -19.11 1.53 -43.95
N PRO A 178 -18.27 2.32 -43.26
CA PRO A 178 -17.75 3.57 -43.82
C PRO A 178 -16.86 3.27 -45.05
N PRO A 179 -16.82 4.18 -46.04
CA PRO A 179 -16.00 3.99 -47.23
C PRO A 179 -14.52 3.95 -46.87
N LEU A 180 -13.80 3.00 -47.47
CA LEU A 180 -12.35 2.90 -47.43
C LEU A 180 -11.77 4.17 -48.03
N VAL A 181 -11.04 4.93 -47.22
CA VAL A 181 -10.17 6.01 -47.71
C VAL A 181 -8.92 5.31 -48.23
N ASP A 182 -8.74 5.31 -49.55
CA ASP A 182 -7.50 4.91 -50.18
C ASP A 182 -6.38 5.79 -49.61
N ARG A 183 -5.44 5.15 -48.89
CA ARG A 183 -4.13 5.73 -48.65
C ARG A 183 -3.33 5.53 -49.92
N ASP A 184 -3.41 6.50 -50.82
CA ASP A 184 -2.42 6.65 -51.87
C ASP A 184 -1.11 7.14 -51.24
N ASP A 185 -0.03 6.45 -51.63
CA ASP A 185 1.37 6.79 -51.43
C ASP A 185 1.71 8.21 -51.91
N GLU A 186 2.28 9.05 -51.02
CA GLU A 186 3.46 9.91 -51.28
C GLU A 186 4.08 10.43 -49.98
#